data_AF-X1JHA8-F1
#
_entry.id   AF-X1JHA8-F1
#
_cell.length_a   1.000
_cell.length_b   1.000
_cell.length_c   1.000
_cell.angle_alpha   90.00
_cell.angle_beta   90.00
_cell.angle_gamma   90.00
#
_symmetry.space_group_name_H-M   'P 1'
#
loop_
_entity.id
_entity.type
_entity.pdbx_description
1 polymer ?
#
loop_
_entity_poly.entity_id
_entity_poly.type
_entity_poly.pdbx_seq_one_letter_code
_entity_poly.pdbx_strand_id
1 'polypeptide(L)'
;TLREVGFDDIVIVRGFQKDKFTIPNIKYYDNDVYTENNILESLFFAEEAMEDGFVCTYADSVFSKDIFQRILDAPYDICICIEPNWKNRYEDRNEHPTDEAELVKIKAGKIVSISKFGNPEAY
;
A
#
# COMPACT_ATOMS: atom_id res chain seq x y z
N THR A 1 -2.67 -10.43 -11.77
CA THR A 1 -3.04 -10.35 -10.33
C THR A 1 -4.30 -9.54 -10.07
N LEU A 2 -4.29 -8.20 -10.16
CA LEU A 2 -5.45 -7.36 -9.77
C LEU A 2 -6.73 -7.66 -10.55
N ARG A 3 -6.65 -7.66 -11.89
CA ARG A 3 -7.80 -7.99 -12.75
C ARG A 3 -8.31 -9.42 -12.57
N GLU A 4 -7.43 -10.36 -12.23
CA GLU A 4 -7.82 -11.76 -12.00
C GLU A 4 -8.70 -11.94 -10.75
N VAL A 5 -8.62 -11.01 -9.80
CA VAL A 5 -9.45 -11.03 -8.58
C VAL A 5 -10.59 -9.99 -8.65
N GLY A 6 -10.79 -9.32 -9.78
CA GLY A 6 -11.92 -8.40 -10.02
C GLY A 6 -11.65 -6.91 -9.82
N PHE A 7 -10.39 -6.48 -9.67
CA PHE A 7 -10.06 -5.04 -9.70
C PHE A 7 -9.87 -4.58 -11.16
N ASP A 8 -10.92 -4.00 -11.74
CA ASP A 8 -10.92 -3.51 -13.12
C ASP A 8 -10.57 -2.02 -13.25
N ASP A 9 -11.00 -1.21 -12.29
CA ASP A 9 -10.73 0.22 -12.19
C ASP A 9 -9.40 0.46 -11.48
N ILE A 10 -8.32 0.37 -12.26
CA ILE A 10 -6.96 0.55 -11.75
C ILE A 10 -6.50 1.99 -12.03
N VAL A 11 -6.11 2.66 -10.96
CA VAL A 11 -5.61 4.03 -10.95
C VAL A 11 -4.13 4.05 -10.59
N ILE A 12 -3.35 4.89 -11.27
CA ILE A 12 -1.95 5.16 -10.92
C ILE A 12 -1.75 6.66 -10.75
N VAL A 13 -1.37 7.07 -9.54
CA VAL A 13 -0.77 8.38 -9.30
C VAL A 13 0.71 8.33 -9.69
N ARG A 14 1.17 9.27 -10.51
CA ARG A 14 2.56 9.32 -10.99
C ARG A 14 3.13 10.74 -10.93
N GLY A 15 4.44 10.85 -10.75
CA GLY A 15 5.16 12.12 -10.74
C GLY A 15 6.47 11.99 -11.52
N PHE A 16 7.55 11.61 -10.83
CA PHE A 16 8.86 11.41 -11.46
C PHE A 16 8.80 10.47 -12.68
N GLN A 17 9.30 10.95 -13.82
CA GLN A 17 9.38 10.17 -15.06
C GLN A 17 8.04 9.57 -15.54
N LYS A 18 6.91 10.26 -15.27
CA LYS A 18 5.55 9.83 -15.66
C LYS A 18 5.40 9.43 -17.14
N ASP A 19 6.20 10.01 -18.03
CA ASP A 19 6.16 9.75 -19.48
C ASP A 19 6.91 8.48 -19.91
N LYS A 20 7.66 7.82 -19.02
CA LYS A 20 8.44 6.62 -19.37
C LYS A 20 7.61 5.35 -19.56
N PHE A 21 6.33 5.39 -19.19
CA PHE A 21 5.45 4.25 -19.31
C PHE A 21 4.04 4.68 -19.66
N THR A 22 3.34 3.80 -20.36
CA THR A 22 1.91 3.92 -20.63
C THR A 22 1.36 2.51 -20.65
N ILE A 23 0.50 2.22 -19.69
CA ILE A 23 -0.17 0.93 -19.56
C ILE A 23 -1.59 1.13 -20.10
N PRO A 24 -2.04 0.31 -21.06
CA PRO A 24 -3.39 0.43 -21.58
C PRO A 24 -4.43 0.16 -20.49
N ASN A 25 -5.58 0.84 -20.58
CA ASN A 25 -6.73 0.67 -19.68
C ASN A 25 -6.41 0.99 -18.21
N ILE A 26 -5.58 1.99 -17.97
CA ILE A 26 -5.28 2.56 -16.64
C ILE A 26 -5.67 4.03 -16.63
N LYS A 27 -6.27 4.49 -15.53
CA LYS A 27 -6.50 5.93 -15.28
C LYS A 27 -5.27 6.50 -14.57
N TYR A 28 -4.77 7.62 -15.07
CA TYR A 28 -3.58 8.28 -14.53
C TYR A 28 -3.95 9.60 -13.87
N TYR A 29 -3.35 9.85 -12.71
CA TYR A 29 -3.32 11.17 -12.08
C TYR A 29 -1.87 11.62 -11.96
N ASP A 30 -1.59 12.82 -12.43
CA ASP A 30 -0.23 13.35 -12.48
C ASP A 30 -0.01 14.32 -11.31
N ASN A 31 0.87 13.96 -10.40
CA ASN A 31 1.40 14.87 -9.39
C ASN A 31 2.63 15.57 -9.96
N ASP A 32 2.41 16.68 -10.67
CA ASP A 32 3.48 17.47 -11.30
C ASP A 32 4.36 18.22 -10.30
N VAL A 33 3.91 18.35 -9.05
CA VAL A 33 4.63 18.97 -7.94
C VAL A 33 5.14 17.94 -6.93
N TYR A 34 5.39 16.70 -7.36
CA TYR A 34 5.82 15.59 -6.50
C TYR A 34 7.09 15.85 -5.69
N THR A 35 7.95 16.78 -6.11
CA THR A 35 9.15 17.20 -5.35
C THR A 35 8.84 18.16 -4.20
N GLU A 36 7.64 18.75 -4.19
CA GLU A 36 7.20 19.77 -3.24
C GLU A 36 6.23 19.20 -2.19
N ASN A 37 5.83 17.93 -2.33
CA ASN A 37 4.90 17.27 -1.42
C ASN A 37 5.32 15.87 -1.01
N ASN A 38 4.42 15.16 -0.33
CA ASN A 38 4.66 13.83 0.23
C ASN A 38 3.67 12.80 -0.33
N ILE A 39 3.79 11.56 0.13
CA ILE A 39 2.96 10.47 -0.37
C ILE A 39 1.48 10.61 -0.08
N LEU A 40 1.11 11.18 1.08
CA LEU A 40 -0.29 11.39 1.42
C LEU A 40 -0.91 12.39 0.46
N GLU A 41 -0.24 13.52 0.25
CA GLU A 41 -0.68 14.52 -0.72
C GLU A 41 -0.71 13.95 -2.15
N SER A 42 0.29 13.16 -2.53
CA SER A 42 0.30 12.45 -3.81
C SER A 42 -0.94 11.57 -3.97
N LEU A 43 -1.31 10.79 -2.96
CA LEU A 43 -2.50 9.92 -3.01
C LEU A 43 -3.77 10.72 -3.30
N PHE A 44 -3.92 11.91 -2.71
CA PHE A 44 -5.09 12.78 -2.91
C PHE A 44 -5.21 13.38 -4.31
N PHE A 45 -4.20 13.29 -5.18
CA PHE A 45 -4.42 13.61 -6.60
C PHE A 45 -5.45 12.70 -7.27
N ALA A 46 -5.71 11.51 -6.70
CA ALA A 46 -6.73 10.58 -7.14
C ALA A 46 -8.01 10.62 -6.28
N GLU A 47 -8.27 11.70 -5.53
CA GLU A 47 -9.42 11.80 -4.61
C GLU A 47 -10.77 11.46 -5.27
N GLU A 48 -11.01 11.94 -6.49
CA GLU A 48 -12.23 11.64 -7.25
C GLU A 48 -12.41 10.14 -7.60
N ALA A 49 -11.36 9.32 -7.50
CA ALA A 49 -11.43 7.88 -7.74
C ALA A 49 -11.67 7.06 -6.46
N MET A 50 -11.85 7.72 -5.31
CA MET A 50 -11.99 7.06 -4.01
C MET A 50 -13.45 6.92 -3.53
N GLU A 51 -14.43 7.42 -4.31
CA GLU A 51 -15.84 7.55 -3.89
C GLU A 51 -16.53 6.22 -3.53
N ASP A 52 -16.28 5.15 -4.30
CA ASP A 52 -16.98 3.86 -4.18
C ASP A 52 -16.22 2.81 -3.34
N GLY A 53 -15.28 3.27 -2.50
CA GLY A 53 -14.35 2.41 -1.77
C GLY A 53 -13.18 1.95 -2.64
N PHE A 54 -12.00 1.83 -2.04
CA PHE A 54 -10.77 1.58 -2.81
C PHE A 54 -9.74 0.79 -2.01
N VAL A 55 -8.78 0.24 -2.74
CA VAL A 55 -7.55 -0.34 -2.19
C VAL A 55 -6.39 0.48 -2.72
N CYS A 56 -5.56 1.01 -1.83
CA CYS A 56 -4.34 1.71 -2.20
C CYS A 56 -3.10 0.90 -1.80
N THR A 57 -2.06 0.98 -2.63
CA THR A 57 -0.76 0.39 -2.37
C THR A 57 0.34 1.19 -3.09
N TYR A 58 1.58 1.00 -2.67
CA TYR A 58 2.75 1.45 -3.42
C TYR A 58 2.91 0.67 -4.73
N ALA A 59 3.43 1.36 -5.76
CA ALA A 59 3.64 0.80 -7.10
C ALA A 59 4.90 -0.07 -7.23
N ASP A 60 5.83 0.02 -6.27
CA ASP A 60 7.10 -0.71 -6.24
C ASP A 60 7.04 -2.03 -5.45
N SER A 61 5.86 -2.38 -4.95
CA SER A 61 5.64 -3.56 -4.13
C SER A 61 4.99 -4.69 -4.94
N VAL A 62 5.43 -5.93 -4.70
CA VAL A 62 4.91 -7.13 -5.36
C VAL A 62 3.99 -7.90 -4.41
N PHE A 63 2.81 -8.24 -4.89
CA PHE A 63 1.77 -8.90 -4.11
C PHE A 63 1.27 -10.17 -4.79
N SER A 64 0.96 -11.18 -3.98
CA SER A 64 0.23 -12.35 -4.41
C SER A 64 -1.28 -12.07 -4.50
N LYS A 65 -1.99 -12.83 -5.34
CA LYS A 65 -3.43 -12.67 -5.56
C LYS A 65 -4.29 -12.91 -4.31
N ASP A 66 -3.82 -13.78 -3.40
CA ASP A 66 -4.56 -14.13 -2.18
C ASP A 66 -4.70 -12.94 -1.23
N ILE A 67 -3.72 -12.03 -1.20
CA ILE A 67 -3.79 -10.80 -0.41
C ILE A 67 -5.00 -9.98 -0.83
N PHE A 68 -5.16 -9.74 -2.14
CA PHE A 68 -6.28 -8.97 -2.66
C PHE A 68 -7.63 -9.67 -2.50
N GLN A 69 -7.67 -11.00 -2.67
CA GLN A 69 -8.89 -11.76 -2.39
C GLN A 69 -9.31 -11.63 -0.92
N ARG A 70 -8.36 -11.70 0.02
CA ARG A 70 -8.64 -11.50 1.45
C ARG A 70 -9.13 -10.09 1.78
N ILE A 71 -8.70 -9.07 1.03
CA ILE A 71 -9.24 -7.70 1.18
C ILE A 71 -10.71 -7.67 0.73
N LEU A 72 -11.02 -8.26 -0.43
CA LEU A 72 -12.38 -8.30 -0.97
C LEU A 72 -13.34 -9.10 -0.09
N ASP A 73 -12.86 -10.16 0.55
CA ASP A 73 -13.65 -11.02 1.44
C ASP A 73 -13.77 -10.45 2.88
N ALA A 74 -13.06 -9.36 3.18
CA ALA A 74 -13.02 -8.81 4.54
C ALA A 74 -14.36 -8.16 4.92
N PRO A 75 -14.96 -8.50 6.07
CA PRO A 75 -16.27 -7.99 6.46
C PRO A 75 -16.22 -6.62 7.16
N TYR A 76 -15.16 -5.83 6.92
CA TYR A 76 -14.94 -4.55 7.60
C TYR A 76 -14.79 -3.41 6.61
N ASP A 77 -15.31 -2.23 6.99
CA ASP A 77 -15.27 -1.02 6.16
C ASP A 77 -13.84 -0.49 5.93
N ILE A 78 -12.96 -0.69 6.90
CA ILE A 78 -11.55 -0.26 6.84
C ILE A 78 -10.67 -1.44 7.25
N CYS A 79 -9.83 -1.88 6.30
CA CYS A 79 -8.91 -2.99 6.47
C CYS A 79 -7.48 -2.55 6.14
N ILE A 80 -6.51 -3.19 6.78
CA ILE A 80 -5.09 -3.12 6.40
C ILE A 80 -4.57 -4.54 6.25
N CYS A 81 -3.84 -4.79 5.18
CA CYS A 81 -3.11 -6.04 5.00
C CYS A 81 -1.77 -5.97 5.70
N ILE A 82 -1.43 -7.03 6.43
CA ILE A 82 -0.18 -7.15 7.17
C ILE A 82 0.51 -8.47 6.80
N GLU A 83 1.85 -8.45 6.81
CA GLU A 83 2.69 -9.64 6.69
C GLU A 83 3.12 -10.06 8.11
N PRO A 84 2.56 -11.13 8.70
CA PRO A 84 2.96 -11.55 10.04
C PRO A 84 4.39 -12.08 10.10
N ASN A 85 4.93 -12.61 9.00
CA ASN A 85 6.29 -13.14 8.93
C ASN A 85 7.29 -12.10 8.40
N TRP A 86 7.11 -10.83 8.79
CA TRP A 86 7.87 -9.71 8.25
C TRP A 86 9.36 -9.79 8.61
N LYS A 87 9.73 -10.26 9.81
CA LYS A 87 11.12 -10.27 10.30
C LYS A 87 12.07 -10.99 9.34
N ASN A 88 11.65 -12.14 8.79
CA ASN A 88 12.47 -12.92 7.86
C ASN A 88 12.75 -12.17 6.54
N ARG A 89 11.90 -11.21 6.15
CA ARG A 89 12.14 -10.35 4.96
C ARG A 89 13.16 -9.23 5.20
N TYR A 90 13.52 -9.00 6.46
CA TYR A 90 14.53 -8.01 6.86
C TYR A 90 15.90 -8.64 7.13
N GLU A 91 16.01 -9.96 7.09
CA GLU A 91 17.31 -10.65 7.16
C GLU A 91 18.22 -10.13 6.02
N ASP A 92 19.47 -9.83 6.37
CA ASP A 92 20.51 -9.30 5.48
C ASP A 92 20.18 -7.97 4.76
N ARG A 93 19.15 -7.25 5.21
CA ARG A 93 18.76 -5.96 4.63
C ARG A 93 19.59 -4.82 5.24
N ASN A 94 20.36 -4.13 4.39
CA ASN A 94 21.15 -2.95 4.81
C ASN A 94 20.38 -1.63 4.76
N GLU A 95 19.40 -1.51 3.87
CA GLU A 95 18.55 -0.33 3.72
C GLU A 95 17.20 -0.56 4.41
N HIS A 96 16.72 0.40 5.20
CA HIS A 96 15.51 0.26 6.02
C HIS A 96 15.58 -0.96 6.96
N PRO A 97 16.44 -0.91 8.00
CA PRO A 97 16.57 -2.00 8.98
C PRO A 97 15.27 -2.23 9.76
N THR A 98 15.24 -3.29 10.57
CA THR A 98 14.04 -3.68 11.35
C THR A 98 13.48 -2.56 12.22
N ASP A 99 14.34 -1.67 12.71
CA ASP A 99 13.94 -0.53 13.54
C ASP A 99 13.22 0.57 12.74
N GLU A 100 13.26 0.53 11.41
CA GLU A 100 12.48 1.42 10.54
C GLU A 100 11.20 0.77 10.01
N ALA A 101 10.93 -0.48 10.39
CA ALA A 101 9.74 -1.19 9.96
C ALA A 101 8.45 -0.49 10.43
N GLU A 102 7.42 -0.57 9.59
CA GLU A 102 6.07 -0.16 9.94
C GLU A 102 5.37 -1.35 10.60
N LEU A 103 5.20 -1.26 11.92
CA LEU A 103 4.74 -2.36 12.77
C LEU A 103 3.29 -2.16 13.19
N VAL A 104 2.54 -3.27 13.23
CA VAL A 104 1.14 -3.31 13.64
C VAL A 104 1.00 -4.28 14.81
N LYS A 105 0.42 -3.81 15.92
CA LYS A 105 0.12 -4.65 17.09
C LYS A 105 -1.33 -5.08 17.06
N ILE A 106 -1.56 -6.40 17.14
CA ILE A 106 -2.89 -6.99 17.15
C ILE A 106 -3.18 -7.62 18.51
N LYS A 107 -4.35 -7.35 19.08
CA LYS A 107 -4.87 -7.99 20.28
C LYS A 107 -6.32 -8.42 20.07
N ALA A 108 -6.60 -9.71 20.26
CA ALA A 108 -7.95 -10.28 20.09
C ALA A 108 -8.61 -9.91 18.73
N GLY A 109 -7.83 -10.01 17.65
CA GLY A 109 -8.31 -9.71 16.29
C GLY A 109 -8.47 -8.22 15.96
N LYS A 110 -8.04 -7.31 16.85
CA LYS A 110 -8.11 -5.85 16.63
C LYS A 110 -6.72 -5.24 16.61
N ILE A 111 -6.53 -4.26 15.74
CA ILE A 111 -5.33 -3.43 15.74
C ILE A 111 -5.40 -2.47 16.93
N VAL A 112 -4.38 -2.49 17.78
CA VAL A 112 -4.28 -1.63 18.96
C VAL A 112 -3.17 -0.59 18.86
N SER A 113 -2.26 -0.75 17.89
CA SER A 113 -1.19 0.21 17.62
C SER A 113 -0.64 0.02 16.21
N ILE A 114 -0.26 1.12 15.57
CA ILE A 114 0.50 1.18 14.33
C ILE A 114 1.64 2.17 14.57
N SER A 115 2.88 1.80 14.27
CA SER A 115 4.04 2.65 14.49
C SER A 115 5.12 2.42 13.44
N LYS A 116 5.70 3.53 12.96
CA LYS A 116 7.06 3.53 12.42
C LYS A 116 8.03 3.74 13.59
N PHE A 117 9.21 3.13 13.57
CA PHE A 117 10.18 3.20 14.68
C PHE A 117 9.72 2.57 16.00
N GLY A 118 8.90 1.52 15.92
CA GLY A 118 8.57 0.70 17.10
C GLY A 118 9.70 -0.25 17.45
N ASN A 119 9.81 -0.66 18.72
CA ASN A 119 10.70 -1.76 19.11
C ASN A 119 10.19 -3.08 18.48
N PRO A 120 10.92 -3.72 17.54
CA PRO A 120 10.51 -4.98 16.89
C PRO A 120 10.18 -6.14 17.85
N GLU A 121 10.69 -6.09 19.08
CA GLU A 121 10.45 -7.11 20.10
C GLU A 121 9.16 -6.85 20.92
N ALA A 122 8.55 -5.68 20.77
CA ALA A 122 7.31 -5.29 21.46
C ALA A 122 6.03 -5.52 20.62
N TYR A 123 6.18 -5.92 19.36
CA TYR A 123 5.13 -6.10 18.36
C TYR A 123 4.97 -7.55 17.95
#